data_AF-W7TFK7-F1
#
_entry.id   AF-W7TFK7-F1
#
_cell.length_a   1.000
_cell.length_b   1.000
_cell.length_c   1.000
_cell.angle_alpha   90.00
_cell.angle_beta   90.00
_cell.angle_gamma   90.00
#
_symmetry.space_group_name_H-M   'P 1'
#
loop_
_entity.id
_entity.type
_entity.pdbx_description
1 polymer ?
#
loop_
_entity_poly.entity_id
_entity_poly.type
_entity_poly.pdbx_seq_one_letter_code
_entity_poly.pdbx_strand_id
1 'polypeptide(L)'
;MFPLLPRLAWRQPPRTSPDFLLRRHQVTQAWQRREISNYDYLMALNTMSGRSFNDLSQYPVFPWVLSNYTSSSLDLDDPKNYRDLSKPMGALNEIPSYRSSCTGAITRRPPESSCTT
;
A
#
# COMPACT_ATOMS: atom_id res chain seq x y z
N MET A 1 -6.74 -31.07 -32.11
CA MET A 1 -5.99 -31.97 -31.21
C MET A 1 -4.68 -31.26 -30.86
N PHE A 2 -4.71 -30.35 -29.87
CA PHE A 2 -3.54 -29.60 -29.42
C PHE A 2 -2.83 -30.40 -28.33
N PRO A 3 -1.51 -30.60 -28.39
CA PRO A 3 -0.80 -31.35 -27.37
C PRO A 3 -0.79 -30.55 -26.07
N LEU A 4 -1.11 -31.25 -24.98
CA LEU A 4 -1.05 -30.78 -23.61
C LEU A 4 0.41 -30.44 -23.27
N LEU A 5 0.74 -29.16 -23.20
CA LEU A 5 2.04 -28.72 -22.69
C LEU A 5 2.06 -28.82 -21.15
N PRO A 6 3.17 -29.29 -20.55
CA PRO A 6 3.27 -29.51 -19.11
C PRO A 6 3.24 -28.19 -18.34
N ARG A 7 2.53 -28.21 -17.20
CA ARG A 7 2.29 -27.13 -16.23
C ARG A 7 3.56 -26.61 -15.51
N LEU A 8 4.68 -26.40 -16.19
CA LEU A 8 5.96 -26.12 -15.54
C LEU A 8 6.80 -24.98 -16.14
N ALA A 9 6.17 -23.98 -16.78
CA ALA A 9 6.93 -22.86 -17.37
C ALA A 9 7.06 -21.59 -16.49
N TRP A 10 6.51 -21.54 -15.27
CA TRP A 10 6.66 -20.37 -14.38
C TRP A 10 6.75 -20.74 -12.90
N ARG A 11 7.68 -21.62 -12.55
CA ARG A 11 8.16 -21.67 -11.16
C ARG A 11 9.16 -20.51 -11.03
N GLN A 12 8.79 -19.47 -10.27
CA GLN A 12 9.67 -18.32 -10.04
C GLN A 12 11.04 -18.82 -9.55
N PRO A 13 12.16 -18.40 -10.15
CA PRO A 13 13.49 -18.80 -9.71
C PRO A 13 13.73 -18.36 -8.25
N PRO A 14 14.67 -19.01 -7.53
CA PRO A 14 14.86 -18.78 -6.10
C PRO A 14 15.15 -17.30 -5.83
N ARG A 15 14.22 -16.64 -5.14
CA ARG A 15 14.29 -15.29 -4.53
C ARG A 15 15.18 -14.30 -5.29
N THR A 16 14.83 -13.95 -6.52
CA THR A 16 15.27 -12.65 -7.06
C THR A 16 14.71 -11.57 -6.14
N SER A 17 15.57 -10.75 -5.53
CA SER A 17 15.08 -9.67 -4.67
C SER A 17 14.22 -8.71 -5.51
N PRO A 18 13.10 -8.20 -4.97
CA PRO A 18 12.28 -7.21 -5.66
C PRO A 18 13.11 -6.02 -6.16
N ASP A 19 14.10 -5.60 -5.37
CA ASP A 19 15.05 -4.53 -5.72
C ASP A 19 15.86 -4.84 -6.99
N PHE A 20 16.26 -6.10 -7.17
CA PHE A 20 16.98 -6.52 -8.37
C PHE A 20 16.09 -6.42 -9.61
N LEU A 21 14.82 -6.81 -9.50
CA LEU A 21 13.84 -6.71 -10.59
C LEU A 21 13.54 -5.25 -10.96
N LEU A 22 13.37 -4.39 -9.95
CA LEU A 22 13.14 -2.95 -10.16
C LEU A 22 14.28 -2.30 -10.93
N ARG A 23 15.52 -2.58 -10.52
CA ARG A 23 16.72 -2.03 -11.18
C ARG A 23 16.90 -2.59 -12.59
N ARG A 24 16.67 -3.89 -12.78
CA ARG A 24 16.84 -4.56 -14.08
C ARG A 24 15.85 -4.08 -15.13
N HIS A 25 14.59 -3.90 -14.75
CA HIS A 25 13.53 -3.50 -15.68
C HIS A 25 13.43 -1.99 -15.88
N GLN A 26 14.20 -1.18 -15.14
CA GLN A 26 14.22 0.29 -15.22
C GLN A 26 12.84 0.93 -15.13
N VAL A 27 11.87 0.26 -14.50
CA VAL A 27 10.45 0.67 -14.51
C VAL A 27 10.26 2.02 -13.82
N THR A 28 11.04 2.29 -12.76
CA THR A 28 11.05 3.61 -12.11
C THR A 28 11.51 4.72 -13.05
N GLN A 29 12.48 4.46 -13.94
CA GLN A 29 12.94 5.47 -14.89
C GLN A 29 11.89 5.72 -15.98
N ALA A 30 11.28 4.66 -16.51
CA ALA A 30 10.20 4.79 -17.49
C ALA A 30 9.02 5.59 -16.91
N TRP A 31 8.66 5.36 -15.65
CA TRP A 31 7.63 6.12 -14.95
C TRP A 31 8.02 7.60 -14.78
N GLN A 32 9.25 7.88 -14.34
CA GLN A 32 9.76 9.25 -14.20
C GLN A 32 9.78 10.01 -15.54
N ARG A 33 10.07 9.32 -16.64
CA ARG A 33 10.05 9.88 -18.01
C ARG A 33 8.63 9.98 -18.59
N ARG A 34 7.60 9.56 -17.84
CA ARG A 34 6.19 9.49 -18.28
C ARG A 34 5.96 8.55 -19.48
N GLU A 35 6.82 7.55 -19.65
CA GLU A 35 6.66 6.51 -20.69
C GLU A 35 5.62 5.46 -20.30
N ILE A 36 5.36 5.31 -19.00
CA ILE A 36 4.32 4.43 -18.44
C ILE A 36 3.42 5.19 -17.47
N SER A 37 2.17 4.75 -17.36
CA SER A 37 1.20 5.39 -16.47
C SER A 37 1.44 5.07 -14.99
N ASN A 38 0.83 5.84 -14.09
CA ASN A 38 0.83 5.53 -12.65
C ASN A 38 0.26 4.13 -12.38
N TYR A 39 -0.77 3.73 -13.12
CA TYR A 39 -1.38 2.41 -12.97
C TYR A 39 -0.40 1.29 -13.36
N ASP A 40 0.24 1.42 -14.53
CA ASP A 40 1.20 0.43 -15.00
C ASP A 40 2.41 0.32 -14.08
N TYR A 41 2.87 1.46 -13.57
CA TYR A 41 3.95 1.51 -12.59
C TYR A 41 3.57 0.74 -11.31
N LEU A 42 2.41 1.05 -10.72
CA LEU A 42 1.92 0.36 -9.52
C LEU A 42 1.64 -1.13 -9.78
N MET A 43 1.18 -1.50 -10.97
CA MET A 43 1.00 -2.90 -11.35
C MET A 43 2.34 -3.63 -11.38
N ALA A 44 3.35 -3.03 -12.01
CA ALA A 44 4.69 -3.59 -12.05
C ALA A 44 5.29 -3.76 -10.64
N LEU A 45 5.09 -2.79 -9.74
CA LEU A 45 5.49 -2.92 -8.33
C LEU A 45 4.80 -4.10 -7.65
N ASN A 46 3.48 -4.24 -7.84
CA ASN A 46 2.71 -5.36 -7.27
C ASN A 46 3.23 -6.70 -7.79
N THR A 47 3.43 -6.86 -9.10
CA THR A 47 3.94 -8.10 -9.70
C THR A 47 5.34 -8.45 -9.19
N MET A 48 6.26 -7.47 -9.10
CA MET A 48 7.61 -7.72 -8.58
C MET A 48 7.64 -8.05 -7.08
N SER A 49 6.64 -7.60 -6.32
CA SER A 49 6.46 -7.98 -4.92
C SER A 49 5.88 -9.40 -4.73
N GLY A 50 5.57 -10.10 -5.82
CA GLY A 50 5.01 -11.46 -5.81
C GLY A 50 3.49 -11.51 -5.77
N ARG A 51 2.80 -10.38 -5.92
CA ARG A 51 1.33 -10.33 -5.92
C ARG A 51 0.76 -10.79 -7.26
N SER A 52 -0.41 -11.43 -7.21
CA SER A 52 -1.08 -12.00 -8.38
C SER A 52 -2.59 -11.98 -8.21
N PHE A 53 -3.31 -11.90 -9.33
CA PHE A 53 -4.77 -12.03 -9.37
C PHE A 53 -5.26 -13.44 -9.02
N ASN A 54 -4.37 -14.43 -9.06
CA ASN A 54 -4.72 -15.84 -8.85
C ASN A 54 -4.73 -16.25 -7.37
N ASP A 55 -4.17 -15.43 -6.47
CA ASP A 55 -4.13 -15.69 -5.03
C ASP A 55 -4.80 -14.55 -4.27
N LEU A 56 -5.94 -14.84 -3.66
CA LEU A 56 -6.72 -13.86 -2.89
C LEU A 56 -5.96 -13.32 -1.68
N SER A 57 -5.04 -14.10 -1.09
CA SER A 57 -4.24 -13.66 0.06
C SER A 57 -3.16 -12.65 -0.32
N GLN A 58 -2.76 -12.62 -1.59
CA GLN A 58 -1.68 -11.78 -2.14
C GLN A 58 -2.15 -10.98 -3.35
N TYR A 59 -3.39 -10.49 -3.30
CA TYR A 59 -3.96 -9.69 -4.37
C TYR A 59 -3.20 -8.35 -4.55
N PRO A 60 -3.12 -7.78 -5.77
CA PRO A 60 -2.54 -6.46 -6.00
C PRO A 60 -3.19 -5.37 -5.15
N VAL A 61 -2.37 -4.48 -4.59
CA VAL A 61 -2.81 -3.39 -3.70
C VAL A 61 -2.70 -2.06 -4.44
N PHE A 62 -3.76 -1.25 -4.35
CA PHE A 62 -3.80 0.11 -4.85
C PHE A 62 -4.22 1.07 -3.74
N PRO A 63 -3.64 2.29 -3.70
CA PRO A 63 -4.02 3.29 -2.73
C PRO A 63 -5.40 3.86 -3.04
N TRP A 64 -6.11 4.28 -2.00
CA TRP A 64 -7.26 5.14 -2.13
C TRP A 64 -6.77 6.54 -2.51
N VAL A 65 -7.29 7.11 -3.59
CA VAL A 65 -6.82 8.39 -4.12
C VAL A 65 -7.76 9.53 -3.77
N LEU A 66 -9.07 9.31 -3.88
CA LEU A 66 -10.08 10.31 -3.58
C LEU A 66 -10.48 10.25 -2.10
N SER A 67 -10.79 11.40 -1.52
CA SER A 67 -11.31 11.56 -0.15
C SER A 67 -12.81 11.86 -0.15
N ASN A 68 -13.29 12.58 -1.16
CA ASN A 68 -14.67 13.04 -1.26
C ASN A 68 -15.50 12.11 -2.16
N TYR A 69 -16.49 11.45 -1.56
CA TYR A 69 -17.44 10.54 -2.22
C TYR A 69 -18.91 10.97 -2.01
N THR A 70 -19.16 12.10 -1.35
CA THR A 70 -20.51 12.53 -0.96
C THR A 70 -21.06 13.64 -1.84
N SER A 71 -20.19 14.44 -2.47
CA SER A 71 -20.62 15.51 -3.37
C SER A 71 -21.17 14.95 -4.68
N SER A 72 -22.17 15.62 -5.24
CA SER A 72 -22.76 15.26 -6.55
C SER A 72 -21.84 15.55 -7.73
N SER A 73 -20.89 16.47 -7.55
CA SER A 73 -19.84 16.80 -8.51
C SER A 73 -18.49 16.75 -7.81
N LEU A 74 -17.46 16.37 -8.56
CA LEU A 74 -16.10 16.23 -8.06
C LEU A 74 -15.17 17.11 -8.90
N ASP A 75 -14.61 18.14 -8.27
CA ASP A 75 -13.57 18.97 -8.88
C ASP A 75 -12.20 18.31 -8.70
N LEU A 76 -11.52 18.03 -9.81
CA LEU A 76 -10.21 17.39 -9.81
C LEU A 76 -9.06 18.38 -9.63
N ASP A 77 -9.31 19.69 -9.69
CA ASP A 77 -8.31 20.72 -9.44
C ASP A 77 -8.23 21.09 -7.94
N ASP A 78 -9.24 20.75 -7.14
CA ASP A 78 -9.24 20.97 -5.69
C ASP A 78 -8.40 19.90 -4.95
N PRO A 79 -7.26 20.25 -4.32
CA PRO A 79 -6.44 19.31 -3.58
C PRO A 79 -7.15 18.65 -2.39
N LYS A 80 -8.25 19.24 -1.87
CA LYS A 80 -9.01 18.67 -0.74
C LYS A 80 -9.77 17.39 -1.11
N ASN A 81 -10.05 17.20 -2.39
CA ASN A 81 -10.72 16.00 -2.91
C ASN A 81 -9.78 14.79 -2.99
N TYR A 82 -8.49 14.97 -2.73
CA TYR A 82 -7.49 13.92 -2.72
C TYR A 82 -7.06 13.54 -1.31
N ARG A 83 -6.72 12.27 -1.15
CA ARG A 83 -6.17 11.72 0.08
C ARG A 83 -4.69 12.07 0.22
N ASP A 84 -4.26 12.40 1.43
CA ASP A 84 -2.83 12.52 1.76
C ASP A 84 -2.13 11.15 1.63
N LEU A 85 -1.37 10.96 0.54
CA LEU A 85 -0.65 9.73 0.25
C LEU A 85 0.57 9.49 1.16
N SER A 86 1.03 10.52 1.89
CA SER A 86 2.17 10.39 2.82
C SER A 86 1.80 9.60 4.09
N LYS A 87 0.50 9.51 4.40
CA LYS A 87 -0.02 8.83 5.59
C LYS A 87 -0.63 7.47 5.25
N PRO A 88 -0.48 6.46 6.13
CA PRO A 88 -1.23 5.21 6.01
C PRO A 88 -2.72 5.44 6.32
N MET A 89 -3.59 4.55 5.85
CA MET A 89 -5.06 4.69 6.01
C MET A 89 -5.49 4.90 7.46
N GLY A 90 -4.85 4.22 8.43
CA GLY A 90 -5.18 4.33 9.85
C GLY A 90 -4.78 5.66 10.50
N ALA A 91 -3.94 6.46 9.85
CA ALA A 91 -3.47 7.76 10.37
C ALA A 91 -4.15 8.95 9.67
N LEU A 92 -5.19 8.69 8.88
CA LEU A 92 -5.96 9.75 8.21
C LEU A 92 -6.95 10.43 9.15
N ASN A 93 -7.53 9.67 10.07
CA ASN A 93 -8.46 10.20 11.04
C ASN A 93 -7.69 10.80 12.22
N GLU A 94 -8.19 11.91 12.73
CA GLU A 94 -7.67 12.50 13.97
C GLU A 94 -7.81 11.50 15.11
N ILE A 95 -6.79 11.46 15.98
CA ILE A 95 -6.85 10.67 17.20
C ILE A 95 -7.92 11.32 18.08
N PRO A 96 -8.94 10.56 18.53
CA PRO A 96 -9.96 11.10 19.43
C PRO A 96 -9.31 11.72 20.67
N SER A 97 -9.85 12.84 21.14
CA SER A 97 -9.30 13.62 22.27
C SER A 97 -9.01 12.77 23.52
N TYR A 98 -9.82 11.75 23.78
CA TYR A 98 -9.65 10.85 24.93
C TYR A 98 -8.42 9.92 24.82
N ARG A 99 -7.90 9.69 23.61
CA ARG A 99 -6.72 8.85 23.34
C ARG A 99 -5.45 9.68 23.15
N SER A 100 -5.58 10.98 22.87
CA SER A 100 -4.47 11.93 22.75
C SER A 100 -3.69 12.15 24.06
N SER A 101 -4.27 11.78 25.21
CA SER A 101 -3.65 11.95 26.53
C SER A 101 -2.56 10.90 26.85
N CYS A 102 -2.52 9.77 26.12
CA CYS A 102 -1.57 8.69 26.40
C CYS A 102 -0.20 8.86 25.73
N THR A 103 -0.02 9.85 24.85
CA THR A 103 1.23 10.02 24.08
C THR A 103 2.41 10.54 24.91
N GLY A 104 2.20 10.83 26.21
CA GLY A 104 3.25 11.27 27.14
C GLY A 104 3.73 10.24 28.17
N ALA A 105 3.20 9.01 28.22
CA ALA A 105 3.37 8.12 29.38
C ALA A 105 4.24 6.85 29.13
N ILE A 106 5.23 6.89 28.23
CA ILE A 106 6.21 5.79 28.10
C ILE A 106 7.30 5.84 29.20
N THR A 107 7.40 6.92 29.97
CA THR A 107 8.28 6.97 31.14
C THR A 107 7.49 7.13 32.43
N ARG A 108 7.00 6.01 32.95
CA ARG A 108 7.05 5.58 34.37
C ARG A 108 5.99 4.49 34.54
N ARG A 109 6.42 3.29 34.94
CA ARG A 109 5.55 2.28 35.55
C ARG A 109 4.63 2.99 36.57
N PRO A 110 3.30 2.79 36.53
CA PRO A 110 2.44 3.30 37.59
C PRO A 110 2.82 2.61 38.91
N PRO A 111 2.88 3.32 40.04
CA PRO A 111 3.03 2.68 41.34
C PRO A 111 1.77 1.85 41.63
N GLU A 112 1.98 0.58 41.94
CA GLU A 112 0.96 -0.31 42.51
C GLU A 112 0.57 0.21 43.91
N SER A 113 -0.50 1.00 43.98
CA SER A 113 -1.27 1.26 45.20
C SER A 113 -2.51 2.04 44.76
N SER A 114 -3.74 1.57 44.90
CA SER A 114 -4.33 0.92 46.05
C SER A 114 -5.62 0.23 45.63
N CYS A 115 -5.67 -1.11 45.69
CA CYS A 115 -6.91 -1.83 45.83
C CYS A 115 -7.08 -2.05 47.34
N THR A 116 -8.01 -1.35 47.97
CA THR A 116 -8.43 -1.64 49.34
C THR A 116 -9.86 -2.15 49.26
N THR A 117 -10.05 -3.29 49.92
CA THR A 117 -11.26 -4.12 50.06
C THR A 117 -12.50 -3.34 50.49
#